data_AF-A0A9X1KSE3-F1
#
_entry.id   AF-A0A9X1KSE3-F1
#
_cell.length_a   1.000
_cell.length_b   1.000
_cell.length_c   1.000
_cell.angle_alpha   90.00
_cell.angle_beta   90.00
_cell.angle_gamma   90.00
#
_symmetry.space_group_name_H-M   'P 1'
#
loop_
_entity.id
_entity.type
_entity.pdbx_description
1 polymer ?
#
loop_
_entity_poly.entity_id
_entity_poly.type
_entity_poly.pdbx_seq_one_letter_code
_entity_poly.pdbx_strand_id
1 'polypeptide(L)'
;MGGTRYDFGARESRAKKVGYASKSAAEIFTQNALHMAHESMNPNGVIFREARDSDVHPNTVPIILGLDVTGSMGHIPHELIKDGLPKLMGGIIQGGVPDPALLFLGIGDHECDRYPLQVGQFESGDEELDMWLTRTYIEGGGGGNAGESYLLAWYFAAFHTKTDAFEKRGQKGLLFTVGDEPGLKTLPASAIKEIMGQGQQTYTHLELLAEAQKRYDVYHISVLHSGQAINADVEWKELLGQNCLSIEDHREIPNVIKKIICDKHKGSGLGTIPVSGTSDSGLDNIEML
;
A
#
# COMPACT_ATOMS: atom_id res chain seq x y z
N MET A 1 17.75 -5.10 3.22
CA MET A 1 16.73 -4.82 2.18
C MET A 1 16.42 -3.32 2.24
N GLY A 2 16.09 -2.68 1.11
CA GLY A 2 15.88 -1.22 1.05
C GLY A 2 17.13 -0.39 1.35
N GLY A 3 18.30 -0.76 0.81
CA GLY A 3 19.55 -0.03 1.05
C GLY A 3 19.83 1.13 0.09
N THR A 4 18.98 1.28 -0.93
CA THR A 4 19.12 2.26 -2.01
C THR A 4 18.21 3.45 -1.74
N ARG A 5 18.70 4.65 -2.06
CA ARG A 5 17.91 5.87 -1.97
C ARG A 5 17.16 6.10 -3.26
N TYR A 6 15.96 6.65 -3.14
CA TYR A 6 15.21 7.13 -4.29
C TYR A 6 15.94 8.26 -5.01
N ASP A 7 16.33 8.05 -6.27
CA ASP A 7 16.94 9.09 -7.11
C ASP A 7 16.02 9.44 -8.29
N PHE A 8 15.48 10.67 -8.26
CA PHE A 8 14.58 11.16 -9.30
C PHE A 8 15.26 11.25 -10.68
N GLY A 9 16.51 11.72 -10.73
CA GLY A 9 17.24 11.90 -11.99
C GLY A 9 17.65 10.56 -12.60
N ALA A 10 18.06 9.61 -11.77
CA ALA A 10 18.36 8.23 -12.20
C ALA A 10 17.10 7.55 -12.75
N ARG A 11 15.97 7.67 -12.04
CA ARG A 11 14.68 7.14 -12.49
C ARG A 11 14.21 7.77 -13.78
N GLU A 12 14.28 9.10 -13.93
CA GLU A 12 13.89 9.78 -15.17
C GLU A 12 14.74 9.31 -16.36
N SER A 13 16.05 9.14 -16.13
CA SER A 13 16.98 8.62 -17.14
C SER A 13 16.65 7.16 -17.52
N ARG A 14 16.34 6.30 -16.54
CA ARG A 14 15.87 4.93 -16.81
C ARG A 14 14.55 4.92 -17.56
N ALA A 15 13.57 5.70 -17.14
CA ALA A 15 12.25 5.76 -17.77
C ALA A 15 12.36 6.17 -19.24
N LYS A 16 13.22 7.14 -19.57
CA LYS A 16 13.57 7.53 -20.95
C LYS A 16 14.25 6.39 -21.72
N LYS A 17 15.23 5.71 -21.10
CA LYS A 17 15.96 4.59 -21.71
C LYS A 17 15.07 3.38 -21.99
N VAL A 18 14.20 3.02 -21.05
CA VAL A 18 13.27 1.88 -21.14
C VAL A 18 12.06 2.23 -22.01
N GLY A 19 11.76 3.51 -22.19
CA GLY A 19 10.69 4.01 -23.05
C GLY A 19 9.31 3.96 -22.41
N TYR A 20 9.20 4.15 -21.08
CA TYR A 20 7.90 4.09 -20.39
C TYR A 20 6.87 5.06 -20.97
N ALA A 21 7.29 6.23 -21.45
CA ALA A 21 6.38 7.18 -22.08
C ALA A 21 5.80 6.68 -23.42
N SER A 22 6.59 5.96 -24.22
CA SER A 22 6.22 5.56 -25.59
C SER A 22 5.70 4.13 -25.71
N LYS A 23 6.03 3.25 -24.76
CA LYS A 23 5.60 1.85 -24.76
C LYS A 23 4.14 1.70 -24.34
N SER A 24 3.49 0.70 -24.92
CA SER A 24 2.19 0.20 -24.51
C SER A 24 2.27 -0.57 -23.17
N ALA A 25 1.13 -0.78 -22.52
CA ALA A 25 1.06 -1.57 -21.30
C ALA A 25 1.61 -2.99 -21.51
N ALA A 26 1.27 -3.63 -22.63
CA ALA A 26 1.76 -4.97 -22.95
C ALA A 26 3.30 -5.05 -23.06
N GLU A 27 3.97 -3.98 -23.49
CA GLU A 27 5.44 -3.92 -23.59
C GLU A 27 6.12 -3.63 -22.26
N ILE A 28 5.41 -3.04 -21.30
CA ILE A 28 5.90 -2.71 -19.96
C ILE A 28 5.69 -3.89 -19.01
N PHE A 29 4.48 -4.46 -19.02
CA PHE A 29 4.10 -5.61 -18.20
C PHE A 29 4.38 -6.91 -18.95
N THR A 30 5.65 -7.31 -18.96
CA THR A 30 6.10 -8.55 -19.64
C THR A 30 5.36 -9.79 -19.15
N GLN A 31 4.89 -9.81 -17.90
CA GLN A 31 4.08 -10.90 -17.36
C GLN A 31 2.71 -11.05 -18.04
N ASN A 32 2.14 -9.96 -18.57
CA ASN A 32 0.88 -10.04 -19.30
C ASN A 32 1.01 -10.89 -20.57
N ALA A 33 2.19 -10.86 -21.23
CA ALA A 33 2.48 -11.70 -22.38
C ALA A 33 2.71 -13.18 -21.98
N LEU A 34 3.09 -13.44 -20.73
CA LEU A 34 3.31 -14.78 -20.20
C LEU A 34 2.04 -15.38 -19.56
N HIS A 35 0.99 -14.57 -19.36
CA HIS A 35 -0.25 -14.95 -18.70
C HIS A 35 -0.03 -15.59 -17.31
N MET A 36 0.94 -15.07 -16.56
CA MET A 36 1.39 -15.64 -15.30
C MET A 36 2.03 -14.55 -14.43
N ALA A 37 1.75 -14.55 -13.13
CA ALA A 37 2.46 -13.69 -12.19
C ALA A 37 3.95 -14.07 -12.07
N HIS A 38 4.81 -13.08 -11.92
CA HIS A 38 6.24 -13.32 -11.71
C HIS A 38 6.47 -14.11 -10.40
N GLU A 39 7.34 -15.12 -10.42
CA GLU A 39 7.58 -16.01 -9.27
C GLU A 39 7.92 -15.25 -7.97
N SER A 40 8.70 -14.17 -8.07
CA SER A 40 9.09 -13.36 -6.91
C SER A 40 7.95 -12.57 -6.27
N MET A 41 6.82 -12.46 -6.97
CA MET A 41 5.59 -11.82 -6.49
C MET A 41 4.56 -12.84 -5.99
N ASN A 42 4.84 -14.15 -6.10
CA ASN A 42 3.96 -15.17 -5.56
C ASN A 42 3.97 -15.10 -4.01
N PRO A 43 2.81 -14.92 -3.35
CA PRO A 43 2.73 -14.91 -1.90
C PRO A 43 2.98 -16.27 -1.24
N ASN A 44 2.90 -17.37 -2.01
CA ASN A 44 3.06 -18.72 -1.48
C ASN A 44 4.45 -18.91 -0.84
N GLY A 45 4.47 -19.27 0.45
CA GLY A 45 5.70 -19.46 1.21
C GLY A 45 6.35 -18.18 1.73
N VAL A 46 5.77 -17.01 1.46
CA VAL A 46 6.25 -15.75 2.05
C VAL A 46 5.93 -15.74 3.55
N ILE A 47 6.97 -15.82 4.38
CA ILE A 47 6.80 -15.73 5.83
C ILE A 47 6.60 -14.26 6.23
N PHE A 48 7.53 -13.38 5.89
CA PHE A 48 7.44 -11.95 6.15
C PHE A 48 8.04 -11.12 5.01
N ARG A 49 7.44 -9.95 4.76
CA ARG A 49 8.03 -8.81 4.07
C ARG A 49 8.38 -7.76 5.11
N GLU A 50 9.58 -7.21 5.05
CA GLU A 50 10.15 -6.43 6.16
C GLU A 50 10.51 -5.02 5.74
N ALA A 51 10.05 -4.03 6.51
CA ALA A 51 10.50 -2.65 6.42
C ALA A 51 11.39 -2.35 7.64
N ARG A 52 12.70 -2.44 7.46
CA ARG A 52 13.70 -2.33 8.53
C ARG A 52 14.49 -1.04 8.41
N ASP A 53 14.84 -0.46 9.54
CA ASP A 53 15.74 0.68 9.57
C ASP A 53 17.15 0.26 9.12
N SER A 54 17.85 1.16 8.46
CA SER A 54 19.24 0.99 8.03
C SER A 54 20.01 2.29 8.19
N ASP A 55 21.34 2.26 7.98
CA ASP A 55 22.16 3.48 8.00
C ASP A 55 21.70 4.50 6.95
N VAL A 56 21.13 4.02 5.83
CA VAL A 56 20.62 4.85 4.74
C VAL A 56 19.23 5.40 5.05
N HIS A 57 18.39 4.58 5.72
CA HIS A 57 17.00 4.84 6.08
C HIS A 57 16.76 4.57 7.58
N PRO A 58 17.19 5.48 8.47
CA PRO A 58 17.18 5.23 9.91
C PRO A 58 15.78 5.24 10.53
N ASN A 59 14.79 5.89 9.89
CA ASN A 59 13.43 6.01 10.42
C ASN A 59 12.40 5.57 9.39
N THR A 60 12.46 4.30 9.00
CA THR A 60 11.63 3.78 7.90
C THR A 60 10.13 3.99 8.18
N VAL A 61 9.39 4.47 7.17
CA VAL A 61 7.94 4.63 7.16
C VAL A 61 7.33 3.61 6.21
N PRO A 62 6.74 2.51 6.73
CA PRO A 62 6.18 1.44 5.90
C PRO A 62 4.85 1.87 5.28
N ILE A 63 4.77 1.75 3.95
CA ILE A 63 3.61 2.07 3.15
C ILE A 63 3.27 0.85 2.29
N ILE A 64 2.03 0.39 2.35
CA ILE A 64 1.50 -0.65 1.46
C ILE A 64 0.55 0.03 0.47
N LEU A 65 0.74 -0.22 -0.81
CA LEU A 65 -0.15 0.23 -1.88
C LEU A 65 -0.67 -0.99 -2.65
N GLY A 66 -1.90 -1.36 -2.38
CA GLY A 66 -2.65 -2.38 -3.11
C GLY A 66 -3.42 -1.77 -4.27
N LEU A 67 -3.10 -2.24 -5.47
CA LEU A 67 -3.74 -1.83 -6.70
C LEU A 67 -4.65 -2.95 -7.16
N ASP A 68 -5.89 -2.60 -7.45
CA ASP A 68 -6.77 -3.46 -8.22
C ASP A 68 -6.19 -3.70 -9.62
N VAL A 69 -6.04 -4.97 -10.00
CA VAL A 69 -5.50 -5.41 -11.30
C VAL A 69 -6.54 -6.17 -12.14
N THR A 70 -7.82 -6.00 -11.82
CA THR A 70 -8.96 -6.54 -12.58
C THR A 70 -9.14 -5.80 -13.91
N GLY A 71 -10.08 -6.29 -14.74
CA GLY A 71 -10.32 -5.75 -16.08
C GLY A 71 -10.69 -4.27 -16.12
N SER A 72 -11.51 -3.78 -15.17
CA SER A 72 -11.91 -2.36 -15.11
C SER A 72 -10.73 -1.43 -14.74
N MET A 73 -9.80 -1.95 -13.94
CA MET A 73 -8.71 -1.17 -13.34
C MET A 73 -7.35 -1.34 -14.01
N GLY A 74 -7.23 -2.23 -15.01
CA GLY A 74 -5.95 -2.60 -15.65
C GLY A 74 -5.15 -1.46 -16.30
N HIS A 75 -5.73 -0.27 -16.50
CA HIS A 75 -5.01 0.91 -16.98
C HIS A 75 -4.31 1.72 -15.86
N ILE A 76 -4.76 1.59 -14.61
CA ILE A 76 -4.22 2.37 -13.47
C ILE A 76 -2.78 1.96 -13.12
N PRO A 77 -2.42 0.66 -13.00
CA PRO A 77 -1.04 0.27 -12.77
C PRO A 77 -0.09 0.81 -13.83
N HIS A 78 -0.53 0.84 -15.09
CA HIS A 78 0.25 1.37 -16.21
C HIS A 78 0.55 2.86 -16.05
N GLU A 79 -0.47 3.67 -15.71
CA GLU A 79 -0.29 5.09 -15.48
C GLU A 79 0.53 5.39 -14.22
N LEU A 80 0.38 4.57 -13.18
CA LEU A 80 1.19 4.66 -11.99
C LEU A 80 2.68 4.45 -12.31
N ILE A 81 3.05 3.50 -13.16
CA ILE A 81 4.45 3.30 -13.58
C ILE A 81 4.99 4.50 -14.37
N LYS A 82 4.19 5.03 -15.31
CA LYS A 82 4.62 6.12 -16.18
C LYS A 82 4.86 7.39 -15.38
N ASP A 83 3.83 7.85 -14.69
CA ASP A 83 3.78 9.20 -14.14
C ASP A 83 3.46 9.24 -12.64
N GLY A 84 2.80 8.21 -12.11
CA GLY A 84 2.28 8.26 -10.74
C GLY A 84 3.32 7.97 -9.66
N LEU A 85 4.13 6.93 -9.81
CA LEU A 85 5.17 6.54 -8.86
C LEU A 85 6.24 7.63 -8.63
N PRO A 86 6.77 8.32 -9.67
CA PRO A 86 7.75 9.38 -9.43
C PRO A 86 7.14 10.56 -8.68
N LYS A 87 5.89 10.92 -9.01
CA LYS A 87 5.14 11.96 -8.30
C LYS A 87 4.86 11.56 -6.86
N LEU A 88 4.54 10.29 -6.62
CA LEU A 88 4.26 9.75 -5.29
C LEU A 88 5.51 9.79 -4.41
N MET A 89 6.55 9.04 -4.77
CA MET A 89 7.76 8.92 -3.94
C MET A 89 8.51 10.25 -3.81
N GLY A 90 8.71 10.96 -4.92
CA GLY A 90 9.32 12.28 -4.89
C GLY A 90 8.51 13.27 -4.04
N GLY A 91 7.18 13.22 -4.15
CA GLY A 91 6.29 14.06 -3.35
C GLY A 91 6.27 13.73 -1.86
N ILE A 92 6.37 12.45 -1.49
CA ILE A 92 6.45 11.99 -0.09
C ILE A 92 7.76 12.50 0.55
N ILE A 93 8.89 12.32 -0.14
CA ILE A 93 10.21 12.74 0.34
C ILE A 93 10.28 14.26 0.47
N GLN A 94 9.86 14.99 -0.57
CA GLN A 94 9.81 16.47 -0.54
C GLN A 94 8.81 16.99 0.50
N GLY A 95 7.76 16.21 0.81
CA GLY A 95 6.75 16.53 1.80
C GLY A 95 7.19 16.33 3.26
N GLY A 96 8.42 15.86 3.49
CA GLY A 96 9.03 15.74 4.82
C GLY A 96 9.06 14.32 5.37
N VAL A 97 8.83 13.29 4.56
CA VAL A 97 8.97 11.89 4.96
C VAL A 97 10.24 11.32 4.30
N PRO A 98 11.41 11.38 4.95
CA PRO A 98 12.69 11.12 4.30
C PRO A 98 12.94 9.64 3.98
N ASP A 99 12.34 8.73 4.76
CA ASP A 99 12.62 7.29 4.71
C ASP A 99 11.37 6.45 4.37
N PRO A 100 10.66 6.71 3.26
CA PRO A 100 9.52 5.88 2.87
C PRO A 100 10.00 4.52 2.38
N ALA A 101 9.32 3.45 2.82
CA ALA A 101 9.47 2.12 2.25
C ALA A 101 8.11 1.66 1.72
N LEU A 102 8.00 1.51 0.40
CA LEU A 102 6.76 1.21 -0.29
C LEU A 102 6.74 -0.26 -0.73
N LEU A 103 5.66 -0.96 -0.41
CA LEU A 103 5.37 -2.32 -0.87
C LEU A 103 4.13 -2.30 -1.75
N PHE A 104 4.26 -2.85 -2.96
CA PHE A 104 3.14 -2.99 -3.89
C PHE A 104 2.43 -4.32 -3.73
N LEU A 105 1.10 -4.27 -3.79
CA LEU A 105 0.25 -5.44 -3.96
C LEU A 105 -0.53 -5.31 -5.28
N GLY A 106 -0.57 -6.36 -6.08
CA GLY A 106 -1.59 -6.55 -7.10
C GLY A 106 -2.73 -7.35 -6.50
N ILE A 107 -3.96 -6.83 -6.55
CA ILE A 107 -5.15 -7.43 -5.95
C ILE A 107 -6.13 -7.74 -7.08
N GLY A 108 -6.58 -8.98 -7.15
CA GLY A 108 -7.69 -9.40 -8.01
C GLY A 108 -8.75 -10.13 -7.19
N ASP A 109 -9.44 -11.07 -7.84
CA ASP A 109 -10.53 -11.84 -7.24
C ASP A 109 -10.10 -13.27 -6.88
N HIS A 110 -10.04 -13.62 -5.60
CA HIS A 110 -9.69 -14.98 -5.18
C HIS A 110 -10.71 -16.06 -5.53
N GLU A 111 -11.92 -15.70 -5.95
CA GLU A 111 -12.93 -16.66 -6.41
C GLU A 111 -12.83 -16.95 -7.91
N CYS A 112 -12.20 -16.06 -8.70
CA CYS A 112 -12.18 -16.13 -10.16
C CYS A 112 -10.77 -16.15 -10.77
N ASP A 113 -9.82 -15.45 -10.17
CA ASP A 113 -8.47 -15.23 -10.70
C ASP A 113 -7.48 -16.30 -10.27
N ARG A 114 -6.47 -16.56 -11.12
CA ARG A 114 -5.37 -17.49 -10.81
C ARG A 114 -4.32 -16.85 -9.90
N TYR A 115 -4.15 -15.53 -10.00
CA TYR A 115 -3.18 -14.76 -9.22
C TYR A 115 -3.85 -13.63 -8.45
N PRO A 116 -4.78 -13.95 -7.52
CA PRO A 116 -5.61 -12.94 -6.84
C PRO A 116 -4.84 -12.06 -5.87
N LEU A 117 -3.61 -12.45 -5.52
CA LEU A 117 -2.67 -11.61 -4.78
C LEU A 117 -1.27 -11.77 -5.35
N GLN A 118 -0.64 -10.62 -5.62
CA GLN A 118 0.76 -10.51 -6.00
C GLN A 118 1.46 -9.57 -5.03
N VAL A 119 2.60 -9.97 -4.47
CA VAL A 119 3.25 -9.27 -3.36
C VAL A 119 4.70 -8.91 -3.69
N GLY A 120 4.99 -7.62 -3.78
CA GLY A 120 6.36 -7.12 -3.87
C GLY A 120 7.12 -7.20 -2.55
N GLN A 121 8.14 -6.35 -2.41
CA GLN A 121 8.86 -6.12 -1.17
C GLN A 121 8.77 -4.64 -0.78
N PHE A 122 8.97 -4.32 0.50
CA PHE A 122 9.19 -2.95 0.95
C PHE A 122 10.50 -2.42 0.38
N GLU A 123 10.41 -1.42 -0.50
CA GLU A 123 11.58 -0.81 -1.14
C GLU A 123 11.56 0.71 -0.98
N SER A 124 12.75 1.30 -0.87
CA SER A 124 12.98 2.74 -0.82
C SER A 124 13.66 3.28 -2.08
N GLY A 125 14.29 2.40 -2.86
CA GLY A 125 14.98 2.73 -4.11
C GLY A 125 14.06 2.76 -5.32
N ASP A 126 14.39 3.58 -6.30
CA ASP A 126 13.59 3.79 -7.50
C ASP A 126 13.68 2.62 -8.50
N GLU A 127 14.81 1.91 -8.57
CA GLU A 127 14.98 0.76 -9.47
C GLU A 127 14.14 -0.43 -9.02
N GLU A 128 14.14 -0.74 -7.73
CA GLU A 128 13.40 -1.84 -7.14
C GLU A 128 11.89 -1.58 -7.20
N LEU A 129 11.46 -0.34 -6.96
CA LEU A 129 10.05 0.05 -7.09
C LEU A 129 9.55 -0.06 -8.55
N ASP A 130 10.35 0.41 -9.52
CA ASP A 130 10.01 0.22 -10.95
C ASP A 130 9.99 -1.28 -11.32
N MET A 131 10.91 -2.08 -10.79
CA MET A 131 10.96 -3.53 -11.00
C MET A 131 9.70 -4.22 -10.48
N TRP A 132 9.25 -3.93 -9.25
CA TRP A 132 8.07 -4.57 -8.69
C TRP A 132 6.80 -4.22 -9.45
N LEU A 133 6.62 -2.95 -9.83
CA LEU A 133 5.46 -2.57 -10.62
C LEU A 133 5.46 -3.21 -12.02
N THR A 134 6.60 -3.24 -12.72
CA THR A 134 6.67 -3.84 -14.07
C THR A 134 6.54 -5.36 -14.07
N ARG A 135 6.72 -6.01 -12.92
CA ARG A 135 6.48 -7.45 -12.71
C ARG A 135 5.03 -7.79 -12.39
N THR A 136 4.19 -6.81 -12.07
CA THR A 136 2.77 -7.05 -11.81
C THR A 136 2.11 -7.63 -13.05
N TYR A 137 1.48 -8.78 -12.90
CA TYR A 137 0.62 -9.37 -13.91
C TYR A 137 -0.77 -8.77 -13.78
N ILE A 138 -1.24 -8.11 -14.83
CA ILE A 138 -2.60 -7.60 -14.90
C ILE A 138 -3.42 -8.71 -15.54
N GLU A 139 -3.94 -9.61 -14.69
CA GLU A 139 -4.74 -10.74 -15.14
C GLU A 139 -5.99 -10.25 -15.89
N GLY A 140 -6.50 -9.08 -15.51
CA GLY A 140 -7.65 -8.46 -16.18
C GLY A 140 -8.92 -9.28 -16.02
N GLY A 141 -8.95 -10.12 -14.98
CA GLY A 141 -10.11 -10.89 -14.57
C GLY A 141 -11.11 -10.03 -13.82
N GLY A 142 -11.66 -10.58 -12.75
CA GLY A 142 -12.81 -10.03 -12.04
C GLY A 142 -14.07 -10.86 -12.28
N GLY A 143 -14.83 -11.05 -11.21
CA GLY A 143 -15.99 -11.93 -11.16
C GLY A 143 -17.32 -11.18 -11.20
N GLY A 144 -18.37 -11.86 -11.68
CA GLY A 144 -19.76 -11.42 -11.46
C GLY A 144 -20.26 -11.69 -10.03
N ASN A 145 -19.35 -11.91 -9.08
CA ASN A 145 -19.59 -12.33 -7.69
C ASN A 145 -19.75 -11.15 -6.71
N ALA A 146 -19.92 -9.94 -7.24
CA ALA A 146 -20.26 -8.73 -6.49
C ALA A 146 -19.18 -8.23 -5.51
N GLY A 147 -17.91 -8.42 -5.85
CA GLY A 147 -16.82 -7.70 -5.23
C GLY A 147 -15.44 -8.32 -5.45
N GLU A 148 -14.43 -7.59 -4.99
CA GLU A 148 -13.02 -7.90 -5.19
C GLU A 148 -12.30 -8.19 -3.86
N SER A 149 -11.11 -8.79 -3.93
CA SER A 149 -10.44 -9.37 -2.76
C SER A 149 -9.53 -8.39 -2.01
N TYR A 150 -9.96 -7.14 -1.81
CA TYR A 150 -9.17 -6.13 -1.07
C TYR A 150 -8.78 -6.57 0.35
N LEU A 151 -9.56 -7.48 0.95
CA LEU A 151 -9.25 -8.11 2.24
C LEU A 151 -7.93 -8.91 2.23
N LEU A 152 -7.40 -9.29 1.07
CA LEU A 152 -6.09 -9.95 0.94
C LEU A 152 -4.96 -9.00 1.32
N ALA A 153 -5.10 -7.71 1.03
CA ALA A 153 -4.14 -6.70 1.49
C ALA A 153 -4.13 -6.59 3.02
N TRP A 154 -5.31 -6.65 3.65
CA TRP A 154 -5.43 -6.60 5.11
C TRP A 154 -4.86 -7.85 5.76
N TYR A 155 -5.17 -9.03 5.20
CA TYR A 155 -4.59 -10.30 5.65
C TYR A 155 -3.07 -10.27 5.56
N PHE A 156 -2.52 -9.85 4.43
CA PHE A 156 -1.07 -9.81 4.23
C PHE A 156 -0.40 -8.82 5.19
N ALA A 157 -0.98 -7.62 5.36
CA ALA A 157 -0.47 -6.61 6.29
C ALA A 157 -0.56 -7.05 7.77
N ALA A 158 -1.59 -7.81 8.14
CA ALA A 158 -1.76 -8.30 9.50
C ALA A 158 -0.74 -9.39 9.86
N PHE A 159 -0.52 -10.35 8.95
CA PHE A 159 0.17 -11.60 9.28
C PHE A 159 1.54 -11.78 8.62
N HIS A 160 1.83 -11.05 7.54
CA HIS A 160 3.02 -11.26 6.71
C HIS A 160 3.92 -10.04 6.60
N THR A 161 3.78 -9.05 7.49
CA THR A 161 4.70 -7.91 7.56
C THR A 161 5.34 -7.76 8.93
N LYS A 162 6.58 -7.28 8.92
CA LYS A 162 7.28 -6.78 10.11
C LYS A 162 7.92 -5.44 9.81
N THR A 163 7.70 -4.48 10.70
CA THR A 163 8.15 -3.11 10.48
C THR A 163 8.81 -2.57 11.73
N ASP A 164 10.00 -1.99 11.56
CA ASP A 164 10.71 -1.35 12.67
C ASP A 164 9.96 -0.11 13.19
N ALA A 165 9.19 0.55 12.31
CA ALA A 165 8.27 1.61 12.70
C ALA A 165 7.33 1.15 13.83
N PHE A 166 6.74 -0.02 13.69
CA PHE A 166 5.84 -0.54 14.71
C PHE A 166 6.61 -1.17 15.89
N GLU A 167 7.56 -2.07 15.61
CA GLU A 167 8.26 -2.85 16.63
C GLU A 167 9.16 -2.01 17.55
N LYS A 168 9.80 -0.96 17.01
CA LYS A 168 10.72 -0.10 17.78
C LYS A 168 10.09 1.21 18.24
N ARG A 169 9.18 1.78 17.45
CA ARG A 169 8.63 3.13 17.69
C ARG A 169 7.14 3.14 18.02
N GLY A 170 6.43 2.00 17.93
CA GLY A 170 4.98 1.95 18.09
C GLY A 170 4.22 2.74 17.01
N GLN A 171 4.90 3.09 15.92
CA GLN A 171 4.34 3.87 14.82
C GLN A 171 3.70 2.92 13.81
N LYS A 172 2.40 3.11 13.56
CA LYS A 172 1.69 2.38 12.52
C LYS A 172 2.22 2.74 11.12
N GLY A 173 2.19 1.77 10.23
CA GLY A 173 2.35 2.01 8.80
C GLY A 173 1.11 2.60 8.18
N LEU A 174 1.13 2.82 6.86
CA LEU A 174 -0.04 3.20 6.09
C LEU A 174 -0.36 2.11 5.07
N LEU A 175 -1.64 1.74 4.95
CA LEU A 175 -2.12 0.79 3.96
C LEU A 175 -3.17 1.45 3.09
N PHE A 176 -2.93 1.50 1.79
CA PHE A 176 -3.84 2.02 0.79
C PHE A 176 -4.28 0.88 -0.11
N THR A 177 -5.58 0.77 -0.33
CA THR A 177 -6.16 -0.01 -1.44
C THR A 177 -6.79 0.96 -2.43
N VAL A 178 -6.67 0.68 -3.73
CA VAL A 178 -7.28 1.49 -4.80
C VAL A 178 -8.15 0.56 -5.61
N GLY A 179 -9.43 0.91 -5.77
CA GLY A 179 -10.44 0.03 -6.34
C GLY A 179 -11.68 0.79 -6.81
N ASP A 180 -12.53 0.10 -7.56
CA ASP A 180 -13.84 0.59 -8.03
C ASP A 180 -14.99 -0.37 -7.67
N GLU A 181 -14.69 -1.49 -7.01
CA GLU A 181 -15.65 -2.54 -6.64
C GLU A 181 -15.90 -2.62 -5.11
N PRO A 182 -17.01 -3.23 -4.66
CA PRO A 182 -17.18 -3.62 -3.27
C PRO A 182 -16.12 -4.64 -2.85
N GLY A 183 -15.81 -4.72 -1.56
CA GLY A 183 -14.95 -5.78 -1.03
C GLY A 183 -15.72 -7.07 -0.73
N LEU A 184 -15.16 -8.22 -1.09
CA LEU A 184 -15.67 -9.52 -0.63
C LEU A 184 -15.72 -9.57 0.91
N LYS A 185 -16.69 -10.31 1.46
CA LYS A 185 -16.99 -10.25 2.89
C LYS A 185 -16.25 -11.28 3.74
N THR A 186 -15.75 -12.34 3.12
CA THR A 186 -15.12 -13.48 3.80
C THR A 186 -13.93 -13.95 2.99
N LEU A 187 -12.88 -14.38 3.68
CA LEU A 187 -11.71 -15.04 3.12
C LEU A 187 -11.65 -16.48 3.67
N PRO A 188 -12.03 -17.49 2.86
CA PRO A 188 -12.04 -18.88 3.30
C PRO A 188 -10.63 -19.42 3.60
N ALA A 189 -10.52 -20.30 4.60
CA ALA A 189 -9.25 -20.98 4.93
C ALA A 189 -8.63 -21.71 3.72
N SER A 190 -9.46 -22.26 2.84
CA SER A 190 -9.01 -22.91 1.60
C SER A 190 -8.33 -21.94 0.65
N ALA A 191 -8.91 -20.77 0.43
CA ALA A 191 -8.33 -19.72 -0.42
C ALA A 191 -7.00 -19.22 0.16
N ILE A 192 -6.93 -19.02 1.48
CA ILE A 192 -5.68 -18.63 2.15
C ILE A 192 -4.60 -19.69 1.93
N LYS A 193 -4.94 -20.96 2.12
CA LYS A 193 -3.99 -22.06 1.94
C LYS A 193 -3.49 -22.15 0.49
N GLU A 194 -4.36 -21.92 -0.48
CA GLU A 194 -4.00 -21.92 -1.90
C GLU A 194 -3.07 -20.76 -2.25
N ILE A 195 -3.43 -19.54 -1.82
CA ILE A 195 -2.69 -18.32 -2.13
C ILE A 195 -1.36 -18.24 -1.37
N MET A 196 -1.40 -18.44 -0.05
CA MET A 196 -0.25 -18.22 0.85
C MET A 196 0.58 -19.49 1.08
N GLY A 197 0.09 -20.66 0.65
CA GLY A 197 0.69 -21.98 0.92
C GLY A 197 0.41 -22.53 2.33
N GLN A 198 -0.21 -21.73 3.18
CA GLN A 198 -0.55 -22.07 4.57
C GLN A 198 -1.81 -21.31 4.97
N GLY A 199 -2.60 -21.86 5.89
CA GLY A 199 -3.87 -21.27 6.31
C GLY A 199 -4.81 -22.35 6.84
N GLN A 200 -5.46 -22.07 7.96
CA GLN A 200 -6.36 -23.03 8.62
C GLN A 200 -7.66 -22.38 9.12
N GLN A 201 -7.76 -21.06 9.07
CA GLN A 201 -8.89 -20.30 9.62
C GLN A 201 -9.50 -19.43 8.52
N THR A 202 -10.83 -19.38 8.51
CA THR A 202 -11.60 -18.44 7.70
C THR A 202 -11.74 -17.13 8.47
N TYR A 203 -11.61 -16.01 7.77
CA TYR A 203 -11.78 -14.68 8.37
C TYR A 203 -12.86 -13.88 7.65
N THR A 204 -13.58 -13.06 8.40
CA THR A 204 -14.43 -12.01 7.84
C THR A 204 -13.59 -10.78 7.49
N HIS A 205 -14.09 -9.95 6.58
CA HIS A 205 -13.46 -8.69 6.22
C HIS A 205 -13.31 -7.75 7.44
N LEU A 206 -14.27 -7.78 8.38
CA LEU A 206 -14.21 -6.99 9.62
C LEU A 206 -13.08 -7.44 10.54
N GLU A 207 -12.89 -8.75 10.71
CA GLU A 207 -11.78 -9.30 11.52
C GLU A 207 -10.43 -8.93 10.90
N LEU A 208 -10.28 -9.07 9.58
CA LEU A 208 -9.05 -8.72 8.89
C LEU A 208 -8.76 -7.23 8.93
N LEU A 209 -9.78 -6.38 8.76
CA LEU A 209 -9.64 -4.94 8.88
C LEU A 209 -9.17 -4.57 10.29
N ALA A 210 -9.82 -5.10 11.32
CA ALA A 210 -9.45 -4.83 12.71
C ALA A 210 -8.02 -5.30 13.02
N GLU A 211 -7.60 -6.46 12.49
CA GLU A 211 -6.24 -6.97 12.69
C GLU A 211 -5.20 -6.09 11.97
N ALA A 212 -5.44 -5.74 10.71
CA ALA A 212 -4.57 -4.84 9.96
C ALA A 212 -4.45 -3.46 10.64
N GLN A 213 -5.56 -2.94 11.18
CA GLN A 213 -5.63 -1.66 11.88
C GLN A 213 -4.80 -1.62 13.18
N LYS A 214 -4.36 -2.76 13.72
CA LYS A 214 -3.42 -2.77 14.85
C LYS A 214 -2.06 -2.21 14.47
N ARG A 215 -1.61 -2.44 13.22
CA ARG A 215 -0.27 -2.07 12.74
C ARG A 215 -0.26 -1.03 11.62
N TYR A 216 -1.41 -0.77 10.99
CA TYR A 216 -1.53 0.16 9.87
C TYR A 216 -2.72 1.10 10.06
N ASP A 217 -2.58 2.35 9.60
CA ASP A 217 -3.72 3.19 9.27
C ASP A 217 -4.22 2.76 7.87
N VAL A 218 -5.44 2.21 7.81
CA VAL A 218 -6.01 1.59 6.61
C VAL A 218 -6.91 2.58 5.87
N TYR A 219 -6.68 2.70 4.57
CA TYR A 219 -7.38 3.56 3.63
C TYR A 219 -7.85 2.79 2.39
N HIS A 220 -8.97 3.22 1.85
CA HIS A 220 -9.45 2.81 0.52
C HIS A 220 -9.66 4.05 -0.34
N ILE A 221 -9.18 4.01 -1.59
CA ILE A 221 -9.37 5.05 -2.59
C ILE A 221 -10.32 4.48 -3.64
N SER A 222 -11.57 4.94 -3.60
CA SER A 222 -12.62 4.54 -4.53
C SER A 222 -12.54 5.40 -5.80
N VAL A 223 -12.39 4.76 -6.96
CA VAL A 223 -12.33 5.42 -8.26
C VAL A 223 -13.72 5.41 -8.90
N LEU A 224 -14.41 6.56 -8.84
CA LEU A 224 -15.82 6.74 -9.22
C LEU A 224 -16.03 6.87 -10.73
N HIS A 225 -15.53 5.93 -11.53
CA HIS A 225 -15.66 5.99 -12.98
C HIS A 225 -16.96 5.37 -13.52
N SER A 226 -17.73 4.66 -12.68
CA SER A 226 -18.97 3.96 -13.05
C SER A 226 -20.07 4.08 -11.98
N GLY A 227 -21.31 3.78 -12.36
CA GLY A 227 -22.42 3.70 -11.40
C GLY A 227 -22.25 2.58 -10.36
N GLN A 228 -21.55 1.49 -10.71
CA GLN A 228 -21.17 0.44 -9.76
C GLN A 228 -20.18 0.98 -8.74
N ALA A 229 -19.17 1.73 -9.17
CA ALA A 229 -18.19 2.34 -8.28
C ALA A 229 -18.80 3.31 -7.28
N ILE A 230 -19.79 4.10 -7.70
CA ILE A 230 -20.54 4.99 -6.81
C ILE A 230 -21.30 4.21 -5.74
N ASN A 231 -21.88 3.06 -6.09
CA ASN A 231 -22.59 2.22 -5.13
C ASN A 231 -21.61 1.53 -4.16
N ALA A 232 -20.46 1.05 -4.67
CA ALA A 232 -19.41 0.46 -3.85
C ALA A 232 -18.84 1.46 -2.83
N ASP A 233 -18.67 2.72 -3.22
CA ASP A 233 -18.17 3.79 -2.35
C ASP A 233 -19.04 4.04 -1.12
N VAL A 234 -20.36 3.81 -1.20
CA VAL A 234 -21.26 3.91 -0.05
C VAL A 234 -20.86 2.89 1.03
N GLU A 235 -20.66 1.64 0.64
CA GLU A 235 -20.26 0.59 1.57
C GLU A 235 -18.85 0.83 2.14
N TRP A 236 -17.92 1.30 1.30
CA TRP A 236 -16.59 1.67 1.76
C TRP A 236 -16.60 2.81 2.79
N LYS A 237 -17.48 3.81 2.60
CA LYS A 237 -17.66 4.90 3.57
C LYS A 237 -18.31 4.43 4.87
N GLU A 238 -19.25 3.49 4.81
CA GLU A 238 -19.81 2.87 6.01
C GLU A 238 -18.74 2.09 6.80
N LEU A 239 -17.83 1.40 6.10
CA LEU A 239 -16.79 0.58 6.72
C LEU A 239 -15.59 1.38 7.24
N LEU A 240 -15.10 2.36 6.49
CA LEU A 240 -13.85 3.08 6.76
C LEU A 240 -14.06 4.55 7.17
N GLY A 241 -15.28 5.08 7.06
CA GLY A 241 -15.59 6.47 7.37
C GLY A 241 -14.69 7.44 6.58
N GLN A 242 -14.00 8.32 7.30
CA GLN A 242 -13.08 9.31 6.71
C GLN A 242 -11.86 8.71 6.02
N ASN A 243 -11.57 7.42 6.23
CA ASN A 243 -10.47 6.73 5.56
C ASN A 243 -10.87 6.13 4.20
N CYS A 244 -12.14 6.24 3.80
CA CYS A 244 -12.54 6.05 2.41
C CYS A 244 -12.48 7.38 1.67
N LEU A 245 -11.66 7.45 0.62
CA LEU A 245 -11.54 8.62 -0.24
C LEU A 245 -12.08 8.33 -1.63
N SER A 246 -13.01 9.16 -2.09
CA SER A 246 -13.57 9.05 -3.43
C SER A 246 -12.87 10.00 -4.38
N ILE A 247 -12.48 9.51 -5.56
CA ILE A 247 -11.88 10.30 -6.64
C ILE A 247 -12.56 9.98 -7.96
N GLU A 248 -12.67 10.95 -8.86
CA GLU A 248 -13.20 10.72 -10.22
C GLU A 248 -12.07 10.49 -11.23
N ASP A 249 -10.90 11.11 -11.00
CA ASP A 249 -9.74 11.03 -11.87
C ASP A 249 -8.62 10.24 -11.18
N HIS A 250 -8.31 9.06 -11.71
CA HIS A 250 -7.25 8.18 -11.19
C HIS A 250 -5.86 8.84 -11.21
N ARG A 251 -5.65 9.89 -12.02
CA ARG A 251 -4.41 10.68 -12.01
C ARG A 251 -4.19 11.43 -10.70
N GLU A 252 -5.22 11.55 -9.85
CA GLU A 252 -5.13 12.15 -8.52
C GLU A 252 -4.61 11.19 -7.44
N ILE A 253 -4.63 9.87 -7.68
CA ILE A 253 -4.18 8.84 -6.72
C ILE A 253 -2.82 9.20 -6.07
N PRO A 254 -1.75 9.54 -6.84
CA PRO A 254 -0.46 9.87 -6.25
C PRO A 254 -0.51 11.07 -5.30
N ASN A 255 -1.31 12.10 -5.65
CA ASN A 255 -1.43 13.31 -4.86
C ASN A 255 -2.21 13.09 -3.57
N VAL A 256 -3.28 12.30 -3.64
CA VAL A 256 -4.10 11.92 -2.48
C VAL A 256 -3.28 11.11 -1.47
N ILE A 257 -2.61 10.05 -1.93
CA ILE A 257 -1.76 9.21 -1.08
C ILE A 257 -0.64 10.04 -0.44
N LYS A 258 0.08 10.83 -1.26
CA LYS A 258 1.12 11.75 -0.78
C LYS A 258 0.60 12.66 0.33
N LYS A 259 -0.56 13.30 0.12
CA LYS A 259 -1.13 14.23 1.08
C LYS A 259 -1.39 13.54 2.43
N ILE A 260 -2.03 12.36 2.43
CA ILE A 260 -2.29 11.59 3.65
C ILE A 260 -0.98 11.26 4.37
N ILE A 261 0.00 10.72 3.65
CA ILE A 261 1.29 10.31 4.24
C ILE A 261 1.98 11.50 4.91
N CYS A 262 2.06 12.64 4.22
CA CYS A 262 2.70 13.84 4.74
C CYS A 262 1.95 14.43 5.94
N ASP A 263 0.62 14.45 5.91
CA ASP A 263 -0.19 14.96 7.03
C ASP A 263 -0.07 14.07 8.27
N LYS A 264 -0.08 12.74 8.09
CA LYS A 264 0.13 11.77 9.16
C LYS A 264 1.52 11.85 9.76
N HIS A 265 2.54 12.02 8.93
CA HIS A 265 3.91 12.15 9.40
C HIS A 265 4.09 13.45 10.21
N LYS A 266 3.54 14.58 9.74
CA LYS A 266 3.55 15.85 10.47
C LYS A 266 2.80 15.76 11.81
N GLY A 267 1.63 15.13 11.82
CA GLY A 267 0.84 14.92 13.03
C GLY A 267 1.57 14.06 14.08
N SER A 268 2.41 13.12 13.63
CA SER A 268 3.25 12.29 14.51
C SER A 268 4.47 13.05 15.06
N GLY A 269 4.96 14.07 14.35
CA GLY A 269 6.12 14.88 14.73
C GLY A 269 5.86 15.99 15.76
N LEU A 270 4.61 16.39 16.00
CA LEU A 270 4.27 17.36 17.06
C LEU A 270 4.26 16.77 18.48
N GLY A 271 4.60 15.48 18.62
CA GLY A 271 4.54 14.74 19.87
C GLY A 271 5.76 14.82 20.78
N THR A 272 6.72 15.72 20.59
CA THR A 272 7.80 15.98 21.58
C THR A 272 8.41 17.38 21.36
N ILE A 273 7.81 18.42 21.94
CA ILE A 273 8.59 19.60 22.32
C ILE A 273 9.04 19.35 23.76
N PRO A 274 10.35 19.15 24.03
CA PRO A 274 10.82 19.24 25.40
C PRO A 274 10.60 20.70 25.81
N VAL A 275 9.73 20.92 26.80
CA VAL A 275 9.63 22.22 27.46
C VAL A 275 10.97 22.44 28.16
N SER A 276 11.89 23.09 27.46
CA SER A 276 13.12 23.64 28.03
C SER A 276 12.70 24.76 28.96
N GLY A 277 13.00 24.57 30.24
CA GLY A 277 12.52 25.40 31.33
C GLY A 277 12.80 26.88 31.17
N THR A 278 11.81 27.66 31.58
CA THR A 278 12.03 28.97 32.17
C THR A 278 11.60 28.86 33.62
N SER A 279 12.59 29.06 34.49
CA SER A 279 12.44 29.33 35.91
C SER A 279 11.32 30.33 36.16
N ASP A 280 10.34 29.95 36.96
CA ASP A 280 9.71 30.93 37.84
C ASP A 280 9.47 30.32 39.22
N SER A 281 9.93 31.08 40.19
CA SER A 281 9.90 30.85 41.62
C SER A 281 8.48 30.97 42.18
N GLY A 282 8.05 30.04 43.03
CA GLY A 282 6.93 30.32 43.94
C GLY A 282 6.22 29.10 44.50
N LEU A 283 6.45 28.88 45.80
CA LEU A 283 5.45 28.49 46.80
C LEU A 283 4.85 27.07 46.74
N ASP A 284 5.38 26.22 47.62
CA ASP A 284 4.70 25.72 48.84
C ASP A 284 4.83 24.21 49.05
N ASN A 285 5.74 23.89 49.98
CA ASN A 285 5.79 22.63 50.69
C ASN A 285 4.56 22.53 51.60
N ILE A 286 3.72 21.53 51.38
CA ILE A 286 2.87 20.96 52.43
C ILE A 286 3.08 19.45 52.41
N GLU A 287 3.84 18.98 53.39
CA GLU A 287 3.83 17.58 53.83
C GLU A 287 2.46 17.26 54.43
N MET A 288 1.90 16.10 54.10
CA MET A 288 0.96 15.42 54.98
C MET A 288 1.36 13.96 55.17
N LEU A 289 1.51 13.62 56.45
CA LEU A 289 1.37 12.30 57.04
C LEU A 289 0.10 11.59 56.59
#